data_AF-A0A948W220-F1
#
_entry.id   AF-A0A948W220-F1
#
_cell.length_a   1.000
_cell.length_b   1.000
_cell.length_c   1.000
_cell.angle_alpha   90.00
_cell.angle_beta   90.00
_cell.angle_gamma   90.00
#
_symmetry.space_group_name_H-M   'P 1'
#
loop_
_entity.id
_entity.type
_entity.pdbx_description
1 polymer ?
#
loop_
_entity_poly.entity_id
_entity_poly.type
_entity_poly.pdbx_seq_one_letter_code
_entity_poly.pdbx_strand_id
1 'polypeptide(L)'
;MSSRLTAIIVGAALLSLLGAGLASAGEQEGGRAALVCLDPGHGGPDSGAVANGVLEKDVNLDIGLRAHEELNKLNYDVMMTRTTDVQPTLQERCDMANAARASIFVSIHNNAYTEASQGTETYCYYNSGEGRRLATYIQEQVLLKCERPDRGVKEANFFVLRNTDMPASLVEGAFLTNPAEAALLSDPFFRQKIAEGIALGIHGYFTDTARFDTYMLLANPDGEATAQVQLDYMRGDGVVQSQSLELPPFSRRTIHLDEIVLVNDVSTCVRSTNGVPVIAERAMYFSFERGRGGHAAPGVASPACEWYLAEGSTDWGFDTFVLVQNPDDNENPVTLRFMRSDGYTTDFTYTMDPHSRFTLECPDVEGFEQADFSVKVTAAYPVVVERAMYFNNHDGKAGGQDSPAVTAPATTWYLAEGYTGDGFDTFVLLMNPGGEPARVKVNYLVPGGEVVTGEYEVPAETRRTVHVDEVPGLEDSEVSFAVESDRPVVVERSMYFEYGGVTEGTNSTATDSLANDWFLAEGYTGPGFDTYILLANPTQTDQGANVRFLREDGTTSETSISIPAGCRRTITVNNLAGMENVSFATCVYGTGPIVVERAKYFLYGNNKDGGENSMAVKAPSLAWYFAEGCTR
;
A
#
# COMPACT_ATOMS: atom_id res chain seq x y z
N MET A 1 -63.85 41.14 41.82
CA MET A 1 -63.72 40.71 40.41
C MET A 1 -62.28 40.23 40.21
N SER A 2 -62.14 38.98 39.79
CA SER A 2 -60.91 38.25 39.41
C SER A 2 -59.77 38.15 40.44
N SER A 3 -59.67 36.95 41.01
CA SER A 3 -58.70 36.43 41.98
C SER A 3 -57.65 35.55 41.27
N ARG A 4 -56.35 35.78 41.48
CA ARG A 4 -55.41 35.04 42.36
C ARG A 4 -54.54 33.98 41.68
N LEU A 5 -53.25 34.07 42.02
CA LEU A 5 -52.20 33.05 41.99
C LEU A 5 -52.66 31.69 42.56
N THR A 6 -52.01 30.59 42.15
CA THR A 6 -51.07 29.76 42.97
C THR A 6 -50.99 28.32 42.44
N ALA A 7 -49.80 27.75 42.59
CA ALA A 7 -49.34 26.39 42.28
C ALA A 7 -50.25 25.21 42.68
N ILE A 8 -50.05 24.08 41.98
CA ILE A 8 -50.32 22.73 42.48
C ILE A 8 -49.10 21.84 42.19
N ILE A 9 -48.55 21.27 43.27
CA ILE A 9 -47.65 20.12 43.33
C ILE A 9 -48.51 18.85 43.34
N VAL A 10 -48.16 17.81 42.58
CA VAL A 10 -48.28 16.39 43.02
C VAL A 10 -47.20 15.57 42.30
N GLY A 11 -46.43 14.80 43.07
CA GLY A 11 -45.40 13.89 42.58
C GLY A 11 -45.82 12.44 42.41
N ALA A 12 -44.86 11.69 41.86
CA ALA A 12 -44.58 10.25 41.98
C ALA A 12 -45.64 9.23 41.51
N ALA A 13 -45.28 8.49 40.45
CA ALA A 13 -45.48 7.05 40.37
C ALA A 13 -44.36 6.41 39.52
N LEU A 14 -43.50 5.62 40.20
CA LEU A 14 -42.65 4.61 39.57
C LEU A 14 -43.55 3.54 38.93
N LEU A 15 -43.24 3.12 37.70
CA LEU A 15 -43.56 1.77 37.24
C LEU A 15 -42.42 1.24 36.36
N SER A 16 -41.74 0.24 36.88
CA SER A 16 -40.77 -0.63 36.23
C SER A 16 -41.44 -1.57 35.23
N LEU A 17 -40.89 -1.73 34.02
CA LEU A 17 -41.01 -2.96 33.24
C LEU A 17 -39.85 -3.08 32.22
N LEU A 18 -38.98 -4.03 32.56
CA LEU A 18 -38.04 -4.82 31.75
C LEU A 18 -38.14 -4.67 30.22
N GLY A 19 -37.11 -4.08 29.61
CA GLY A 19 -36.73 -4.34 28.24
C GLY A 19 -35.76 -5.52 28.20
N ALA A 20 -36.24 -6.68 27.77
CA ALA A 20 -35.38 -7.82 27.44
C ALA A 20 -34.76 -7.58 26.06
N GLY A 21 -33.57 -6.99 26.03
CA GLY A 21 -32.66 -7.06 24.90
C GLY A 21 -31.92 -8.40 24.95
N LEU A 22 -32.22 -9.30 24.02
CA LEU A 22 -31.40 -10.47 23.72
C LEU A 22 -30.15 -9.96 23.01
N ALA A 23 -29.07 -9.77 23.77
CA ALA A 23 -27.73 -9.72 23.21
C ALA A 23 -27.29 -11.16 22.95
N SER A 24 -27.18 -11.57 21.67
CA SER A 24 -26.31 -12.69 21.32
C SER A 24 -24.90 -12.13 21.20
N ALA A 25 -24.13 -12.23 22.27
CA ALA A 25 -22.68 -12.17 22.19
C ALA A 25 -22.22 -13.41 21.43
N GLY A 26 -21.82 -13.23 20.16
CA GLY A 26 -20.94 -14.19 19.52
C GLY A 26 -19.57 -14.03 20.16
N GLU A 27 -19.09 -15.08 20.84
CA GLU A 27 -17.71 -15.19 21.26
C GLU A 27 -16.82 -15.12 20.00
N GLN A 28 -16.04 -14.03 19.88
CA GLN A 28 -14.87 -14.02 19.03
C GLN A 28 -13.83 -14.96 19.67
N GLU A 29 -13.43 -16.01 18.97
CA GLU A 29 -12.18 -16.69 19.29
C GLU A 29 -11.04 -15.69 19.03
N GLY A 30 -10.53 -15.10 20.11
CA GLY A 30 -9.52 -14.05 20.08
C GLY A 30 -8.20 -14.56 19.52
N GLY A 31 -7.72 -13.91 18.46
CA GLY A 31 -6.31 -13.92 18.11
C GLY A 31 -5.49 -13.51 19.34
N ARG A 32 -4.45 -14.29 19.65
CA ARG A 32 -3.62 -14.07 20.84
C ARG A 32 -2.95 -12.69 20.73
N ALA A 33 -3.04 -11.88 21.79
CA ALA A 33 -2.41 -10.56 21.85
C ALA A 33 -0.90 -10.66 21.59
N ALA A 34 -0.31 -9.64 20.94
CA ALA A 34 1.13 -9.58 20.68
C ALA A 34 1.93 -9.61 21.99
N LEU A 35 2.97 -10.45 22.05
CA LEU A 35 3.81 -10.60 23.23
C LEU A 35 5.03 -9.67 23.13
N VAL A 36 5.10 -8.67 24.01
CA VAL A 36 6.22 -7.72 24.10
C VAL A 36 7.27 -8.24 25.08
N CYS A 37 8.53 -8.33 24.66
CA CYS A 37 9.64 -8.58 25.58
C CYS A 37 10.32 -7.25 25.95
N LEU A 38 10.20 -6.85 27.23
CA LEU A 38 10.97 -5.74 27.79
C LEU A 38 12.23 -6.25 28.49
N ASP A 39 13.36 -5.64 28.16
CA ASP A 39 14.66 -6.01 28.71
C ASP A 39 15.29 -4.85 29.48
N PRO A 40 15.08 -4.76 30.80
CA PRO A 40 15.82 -3.82 31.62
C PRO A 40 17.32 -4.19 31.62
N GLY A 41 18.16 -3.34 31.04
CA GLY A 41 19.60 -3.57 30.93
C GLY A 41 20.28 -3.82 32.28
N HIS A 42 21.41 -4.55 32.27
CA HIS A 42 22.24 -4.83 33.46
C HIS A 42 21.49 -5.61 34.57
N GLY A 43 21.91 -5.44 35.84
CA GLY A 43 21.29 -6.04 37.01
C GLY A 43 22.26 -6.88 37.85
N GLY A 44 21.92 -7.13 39.10
CA GLY A 44 22.73 -7.90 40.04
C GLY A 44 24.13 -7.27 40.22
N PRO A 45 25.22 -8.05 40.07
CA PRO A 45 26.59 -7.54 40.15
C PRO A 45 26.98 -6.54 39.05
N ASP A 46 26.27 -6.52 37.92
CA ASP A 46 26.50 -5.56 36.84
C ASP A 46 25.64 -4.32 37.07
N SER A 47 26.28 -3.24 37.52
CA SER A 47 25.60 -1.97 37.77
C SER A 47 25.30 -1.16 36.51
N GLY A 48 25.88 -1.55 35.36
CA GLY A 48 26.00 -0.67 34.21
C GLY A 48 26.84 0.56 34.52
N ALA A 49 26.52 1.69 33.91
CA ALA A 49 27.12 2.97 34.24
C ALA A 49 26.79 3.40 35.68
N VAL A 50 27.78 3.98 36.36
CA VAL A 50 27.62 4.58 37.69
C VAL A 50 28.22 5.97 37.69
N ALA A 51 27.37 6.98 37.83
CA ALA A 51 27.79 8.38 37.88
C ALA A 51 26.78 9.21 38.67
N ASN A 52 27.24 10.31 39.28
CA ASN A 52 26.38 11.27 39.99
C ASN A 52 25.45 10.63 41.05
N GLY A 53 25.85 9.51 41.65
CA GLY A 53 25.07 8.78 42.67
C GLY A 53 23.94 7.92 42.10
N VAL A 54 23.84 7.78 40.77
CA VAL A 54 22.83 6.98 40.07
C VAL A 54 23.48 5.70 39.54
N LEU A 55 22.80 4.57 39.70
CA LEU A 55 23.16 3.29 39.12
C LEU A 55 22.22 3.00 37.95
N GLU A 56 22.79 2.73 36.78
CA GLU A 56 22.00 2.51 35.56
C GLU A 56 21.03 1.34 35.71
N LYS A 57 21.48 0.22 36.29
CA LYS A 57 20.64 -0.97 36.49
C LYS A 57 19.34 -0.70 37.28
N ASP A 58 19.36 0.24 38.23
CA ASP A 58 18.23 0.57 39.10
C ASP A 58 17.22 1.43 38.33
N VAL A 59 17.73 2.39 37.56
CA VAL A 59 16.94 3.24 36.66
C VAL A 59 16.29 2.41 35.55
N ASN A 60 17.06 1.53 34.90
CA ASN A 60 16.58 0.66 33.83
C ASN A 60 15.46 -0.28 34.35
N LEU A 61 15.61 -0.84 35.56
CA LEU A 61 14.57 -1.68 36.17
C LEU A 61 13.29 -0.90 36.46
N ASP A 62 13.42 0.29 37.07
CA ASP A 62 12.24 1.11 37.41
C ASP A 62 11.48 1.57 36.15
N ILE A 63 12.19 1.99 35.09
CA ILE A 63 11.57 2.34 33.81
C ILE A 63 10.89 1.11 33.18
N GLY A 64 11.56 -0.04 33.16
CA GLY A 64 11.01 -1.27 32.59
C GLY A 64 9.74 -1.75 33.30
N LEU A 65 9.71 -1.69 34.64
CA LEU A 65 8.52 -2.04 35.42
C LEU A 65 7.36 -1.07 35.15
N ARG A 66 7.63 0.22 34.98
CA ARG A 66 6.60 1.20 34.61
C ARG A 66 6.09 0.98 33.19
N ALA A 67 6.98 0.71 32.24
CA ALA A 67 6.61 0.46 30.85
C ALA A 67 5.75 -0.79 30.72
N HIS A 68 6.06 -1.84 31.51
CA HIS A 68 5.21 -3.03 31.66
C HIS A 68 3.79 -2.66 32.09
N GLU A 69 3.63 -1.82 33.12
CA GLU A 69 2.30 -1.37 33.57
C GLU A 69 1.55 -0.54 32.52
N GLU A 70 2.24 0.36 31.80
CA GLU A 70 1.61 1.15 30.72
C GLU A 70 1.17 0.27 29.55
N LEU A 71 1.98 -0.72 29.14
CA LEU A 71 1.63 -1.67 28.09
C LEU A 71 0.46 -2.57 28.48
N ASN A 72 0.38 -3.01 29.74
CA ASN A 72 -0.76 -3.78 30.25
C ASN A 72 -2.07 -2.98 30.15
N LYS A 73 -2.04 -1.65 30.40
CA LYS A 73 -3.22 -0.79 30.21
C LYS A 73 -3.67 -0.70 28.74
N LEU A 74 -2.75 -0.94 27.81
CA LEU A 74 -3.00 -0.98 26.37
C LEU A 74 -3.33 -2.39 25.84
N ASN A 75 -3.56 -3.36 26.74
CA ASN A 75 -3.92 -4.75 26.44
C ASN A 75 -2.85 -5.59 25.70
N TYR A 76 -1.56 -5.29 25.91
CA TYR A 76 -0.47 -6.16 25.44
C TYR A 76 -0.14 -7.25 26.46
N ASP A 77 0.22 -8.43 25.98
CA ASP A 77 0.91 -9.41 26.81
C ASP A 77 2.38 -8.98 26.94
N VAL A 78 2.91 -8.88 28.16
CA VAL A 78 4.27 -8.41 28.39
C VAL A 78 5.06 -9.43 29.19
N MET A 79 6.25 -9.78 28.68
CA MET A 79 7.26 -10.52 29.43
C MET A 79 8.47 -9.62 29.68
N MET A 80 9.18 -9.87 30.79
CA MET A 80 10.39 -9.14 31.14
C MET A 80 11.56 -10.10 31.33
N THR A 81 12.75 -9.73 30.86
CA THR A 81 13.98 -10.52 31.08
C THR A 81 14.38 -10.53 32.56
N ARG A 82 14.02 -9.49 33.31
CA ARG A 82 14.11 -9.43 34.78
C ARG A 82 13.06 -8.48 35.36
N THR A 83 12.55 -8.82 36.54
CA THR A 83 11.62 -7.99 37.35
C THR A 83 12.19 -7.62 38.71
N THR A 84 13.40 -8.09 39.04
CA THR A 84 14.15 -7.78 40.27
C THR A 84 15.62 -7.51 39.93
N ASP A 85 16.43 -7.17 40.94
CA ASP A 85 17.86 -6.92 40.78
C ASP A 85 18.66 -8.23 40.63
N VAL A 86 18.52 -8.86 39.46
CA VAL A 86 19.26 -10.05 39.03
C VAL A 86 19.96 -9.77 37.71
N GLN A 87 21.01 -10.52 37.38
CA GLN A 87 21.80 -10.35 36.16
C GLN A 87 21.54 -11.49 35.15
N PRO A 88 20.57 -11.36 34.23
CA PRO A 88 20.54 -12.18 33.04
C PRO A 88 21.76 -11.89 32.17
N THR A 89 22.44 -12.94 31.70
CA THR A 89 23.46 -12.81 30.66
C THR A 89 22.86 -12.32 29.34
N LEU A 90 23.69 -11.78 28.44
CA LEU A 90 23.21 -11.32 27.12
C LEU A 90 22.56 -12.44 26.32
N GLN A 91 23.07 -13.67 26.43
CA GLN A 91 22.48 -14.84 25.75
C GLN A 91 21.15 -15.22 26.39
N GLU A 92 21.05 -15.27 27.73
CA GLU A 92 19.78 -15.61 28.40
C GLU A 92 18.65 -14.63 28.04
N ARG A 93 18.96 -13.33 27.88
CA ARG A 93 17.97 -12.34 27.42
C ARG A 93 17.39 -12.70 26.05
N CYS A 94 18.26 -13.05 25.11
CA CYS A 94 17.86 -13.48 23.76
C CYS A 94 17.08 -14.79 23.81
N ASP A 95 17.61 -15.79 24.55
CA ASP A 95 16.99 -17.11 24.68
C ASP A 95 15.58 -17.02 25.26
N MET A 96 15.36 -16.16 26.26
CA MET A 96 14.04 -15.92 26.84
C MET A 96 13.06 -15.38 25.80
N ALA A 97 13.45 -14.32 25.08
CA ALA A 97 12.60 -13.70 24.06
C ALA A 97 12.29 -14.65 22.90
N ASN A 98 13.32 -15.35 22.41
CA ASN A 98 13.23 -16.28 21.28
C ASN A 98 12.39 -17.51 21.65
N ALA A 99 12.62 -18.11 22.83
CA ALA A 99 11.85 -19.26 23.29
C ALA A 99 10.37 -18.93 23.54
N ALA A 100 10.07 -17.72 24.00
CA ALA A 100 8.71 -17.24 24.17
C ALA A 100 8.05 -16.83 22.84
N ARG A 101 8.81 -16.74 21.76
CA ARG A 101 8.38 -16.21 20.45
C ARG A 101 7.77 -14.82 20.60
N ALA A 102 8.44 -13.95 21.34
CA ALA A 102 8.02 -12.55 21.48
C ALA A 102 7.87 -11.89 20.11
N SER A 103 6.89 -11.01 19.97
CA SER A 103 6.61 -10.26 18.75
C SER A 103 7.63 -9.16 18.50
N ILE A 104 8.14 -8.54 19.59
CA ILE A 104 9.23 -7.57 19.57
C ILE A 104 10.10 -7.70 20.83
N PHE A 105 11.31 -7.16 20.76
CA PHE A 105 12.24 -7.01 21.88
C PHE A 105 12.66 -5.56 22.07
N VAL A 106 12.50 -5.01 23.27
CA VAL A 106 12.90 -3.63 23.60
C VAL A 106 13.81 -3.63 24.81
N SER A 107 15.09 -3.33 24.60
CA SER A 107 16.07 -3.16 25.67
C SER A 107 16.07 -1.72 26.18
N ILE A 108 16.13 -1.54 27.50
CA ILE A 108 15.99 -0.25 28.16
C ILE A 108 17.30 0.05 28.90
N HIS A 109 17.96 1.11 28.45
CA HIS A 109 19.26 1.58 28.94
C HIS A 109 19.27 3.09 29.19
N ASN A 110 20.32 3.55 29.87
CA ASN A 110 20.63 4.97 30.02
C ASN A 110 22.14 5.19 29.91
N ASN A 111 22.52 6.22 29.16
CA ASN A 111 23.83 6.32 28.55
C ASN A 111 24.89 6.92 29.48
N ALA A 112 26.16 6.82 29.09
CA ALA A 112 27.29 7.44 29.77
C ALA A 112 28.43 7.73 28.79
N TYR A 113 28.92 8.97 28.76
CA TYR A 113 30.09 9.33 27.94
C TYR A 113 30.94 10.45 28.55
N THR A 114 30.50 11.70 28.43
CA THR A 114 31.15 12.88 29.07
C THR A 114 30.14 13.64 29.94
N GLU A 115 30.63 14.53 30.81
CA GLU A 115 29.76 15.38 31.64
C GLU A 115 28.89 16.35 30.80
N ALA A 116 29.27 16.62 29.55
CA ALA A 116 28.53 17.49 28.63
C ALA A 116 27.54 16.73 27.74
N SER A 117 27.60 15.40 27.69
CA SER A 117 26.71 14.58 26.86
C SER A 117 25.28 14.65 27.39
N GLN A 118 24.31 14.82 26.49
CA GLN A 118 22.89 14.87 26.85
C GLN A 118 22.03 14.43 25.68
N GLY A 119 20.79 14.03 25.97
CA GLY A 119 19.79 13.65 24.98
C GLY A 119 19.38 12.18 25.00
N THR A 120 18.44 11.84 24.12
CA THR A 120 17.88 10.50 23.95
C THR A 120 18.27 9.94 22.59
N GLU A 121 18.66 8.66 22.53
CA GLU A 121 18.92 7.92 21.29
C GLU A 121 18.33 6.52 21.38
N THR A 122 17.97 5.95 20.23
CA THR A 122 17.45 4.57 20.16
C THR A 122 18.20 3.82 19.07
N TYR A 123 18.56 2.58 19.35
CA TYR A 123 19.38 1.75 18.50
C TYR A 123 18.59 0.59 17.89
N CYS A 124 18.93 0.23 16.66
CA CYS A 124 18.54 -1.01 16.00
C CYS A 124 19.79 -1.76 15.49
N TYR A 125 19.64 -3.01 15.07
CA TYR A 125 20.72 -3.72 14.39
C TYR A 125 20.92 -3.17 12.96
N TYR A 126 22.13 -3.36 12.41
CA TYR A 126 22.45 -2.93 11.05
C TYR A 126 21.49 -3.53 10.02
N ASN A 127 20.99 -2.68 9.11
CA ASN A 127 20.07 -3.05 8.02
C ASN A 127 18.78 -3.76 8.51
N SER A 128 18.40 -3.58 9.76
CA SER A 128 17.15 -4.13 10.30
C SER A 128 16.01 -3.15 10.08
N GLY A 129 15.23 -3.34 8.99
CA GLY A 129 14.11 -2.46 8.65
C GLY A 129 13.07 -2.35 9.79
N GLU A 130 12.57 -3.47 10.29
CA GLU A 130 11.59 -3.47 11.38
C GLU A 130 12.18 -3.07 12.74
N GLY A 131 13.45 -3.41 13.02
CA GLY A 131 14.15 -2.92 14.21
C GLY A 131 14.31 -1.41 14.19
N ARG A 132 14.64 -0.82 13.03
CA ARG A 132 14.73 0.63 12.83
C ARG A 132 13.36 1.28 13.01
N ARG A 133 12.30 0.69 12.47
CA ARG A 133 10.91 1.17 12.63
C ARG A 133 10.49 1.20 14.09
N LEU A 134 10.69 0.10 14.80
CA LEU A 134 10.42 0.02 16.23
C LEU A 134 11.22 1.07 17.02
N ALA A 135 12.50 1.25 16.67
CA ALA A 135 13.36 2.26 17.27
C ALA A 135 12.87 3.69 17.01
N THR A 136 12.40 4.00 15.79
CA THR A 136 11.83 5.32 15.43
C THR A 136 10.59 5.63 16.25
N TYR A 137 9.64 4.70 16.31
CA TYR A 137 8.41 4.89 17.10
C TYR A 137 8.71 5.15 18.58
N ILE A 138 9.65 4.40 19.16
CA ILE A 138 10.08 4.59 20.54
C ILE A 138 10.80 5.93 20.71
N GLN A 139 11.73 6.28 19.82
CA GLN A 139 12.48 7.53 19.86
C GLN A 139 11.54 8.74 19.88
N GLU A 140 10.60 8.81 18.94
CA GLU A 140 9.66 9.92 18.81
C GLU A 140 8.78 10.09 20.06
N GLN A 141 8.18 9.00 20.53
CA GLN A 141 7.27 9.05 21.69
C GLN A 141 8.02 9.34 23.00
N VAL A 142 9.24 8.83 23.18
CA VAL A 142 10.07 9.17 24.34
C VAL A 142 10.46 10.64 24.32
N LEU A 143 10.83 11.20 23.16
CA LEU A 143 11.15 12.62 23.01
C LEU A 143 9.95 13.52 23.29
N LEU A 144 8.76 13.18 22.78
CA LEU A 144 7.51 13.90 23.04
C LEU A 144 7.18 13.98 24.54
N LYS A 145 7.55 12.96 25.31
CA LYS A 145 7.31 12.91 26.76
C LYS A 145 8.40 13.61 27.58
N CYS A 146 9.65 13.46 27.18
CA CYS A 146 10.82 13.81 27.99
C CYS A 146 11.49 15.13 27.58
N GLU A 147 11.18 15.64 26.38
CA GLU A 147 11.69 16.91 25.83
C GLU A 147 13.22 17.04 25.90
N ARG A 148 13.93 15.94 25.68
CA ARG A 148 15.39 15.91 25.63
C ARG A 148 15.92 16.21 24.23
N PRO A 149 17.19 16.64 24.09
CA PRO A 149 17.82 16.74 22.79
C PRO A 149 17.73 15.42 22.03
N ASP A 150 17.22 15.49 20.81
CA ASP A 150 17.14 14.32 19.93
C ASP A 150 18.52 13.98 19.36
N ARG A 151 18.97 12.76 19.60
CA ARG A 151 20.22 12.22 19.06
C ARG A 151 20.00 11.18 17.96
N GLY A 152 18.74 10.95 17.59
CA GLY A 152 18.27 10.14 16.48
C GLY A 152 18.28 8.63 16.73
N VAL A 153 17.75 7.93 15.73
CA VAL A 153 17.85 6.46 15.61
C VAL A 153 19.17 6.07 14.97
N LYS A 154 19.86 5.11 15.59
CA LYS A 154 21.20 4.67 15.19
C LYS A 154 21.26 3.17 15.00
N GLU A 155 22.27 2.73 14.25
CA GLU A 155 22.53 1.31 14.10
C GLU A 155 23.75 0.88 14.91
N ALA A 156 23.66 -0.26 15.58
CA ALA A 156 24.74 -0.83 16.35
C ALA A 156 24.73 -2.37 16.36
N ASN A 157 25.91 -2.96 16.44
CA ASN A 157 26.11 -4.41 16.58
C ASN A 157 25.94 -4.90 18.02
N PHE A 158 24.93 -4.41 18.74
CA PHE A 158 24.70 -4.85 20.11
C PHE A 158 24.21 -6.30 20.12
N PHE A 159 24.71 -7.08 21.08
CA PHE A 159 24.47 -8.53 21.11
C PHE A 159 22.98 -8.88 21.12
N VAL A 160 22.19 -8.19 21.95
CA VAL A 160 20.75 -8.46 22.07
C VAL A 160 19.98 -8.06 20.81
N LEU A 161 20.41 -7.01 20.09
CA LEU A 161 19.77 -6.61 18.83
C LEU A 161 20.08 -7.59 17.69
N ARG A 162 21.26 -8.24 17.73
CA ARG A 162 21.71 -9.17 16.69
C ARG A 162 21.17 -10.58 16.87
N ASN A 163 21.03 -11.05 18.11
CA ASN A 163 20.78 -12.47 18.41
C ASN A 163 19.34 -12.77 18.86
N THR A 164 18.44 -11.79 18.83
CA THR A 164 17.00 -12.01 18.95
C THR A 164 16.38 -12.29 17.58
N ASP A 165 15.40 -13.18 17.52
CA ASP A 165 14.79 -13.64 16.26
C ASP A 165 13.67 -12.71 15.77
N MET A 166 13.23 -11.75 16.59
CA MET A 166 12.18 -10.77 16.29
C MET A 166 12.77 -9.35 16.17
N PRO A 167 12.00 -8.37 15.63
CA PRO A 167 12.42 -6.98 15.60
C PRO A 167 12.83 -6.47 16.98
N ALA A 168 14.00 -5.83 17.04
CA ALA A 168 14.61 -5.44 18.29
C ALA A 168 15.07 -3.98 18.27
N SER A 169 14.87 -3.28 19.40
CA SER A 169 15.39 -1.94 19.63
C SER A 169 16.02 -1.81 21.01
N LEU A 170 16.91 -0.84 21.18
CA LEU A 170 17.50 -0.48 22.47
C LEU A 170 17.43 1.03 22.67
N VAL A 171 16.69 1.47 23.67
CA VAL A 171 16.52 2.90 23.99
C VAL A 171 17.51 3.33 25.06
N GLU A 172 18.17 4.46 24.83
CA GLU A 172 19.01 5.19 25.77
C GLU A 172 18.30 6.46 26.21
N GLY A 173 17.69 6.44 27.40
CA GLY A 173 16.75 7.48 27.85
C GLY A 173 17.40 8.84 28.09
N ALA A 174 18.50 8.88 28.84
CA ALA A 174 19.32 10.08 29.11
C ALA A 174 20.74 9.68 29.59
N PHE A 175 21.62 10.63 29.88
CA PHE A 175 23.02 10.39 30.28
C PHE A 175 23.25 10.48 31.80
N LEU A 176 23.74 9.40 32.43
CA LEU A 176 24.11 9.39 33.85
C LEU A 176 25.31 10.28 34.16
N THR A 177 26.22 10.46 33.20
CA THR A 177 27.45 11.24 33.39
C THR A 177 27.19 12.75 33.46
N ASN A 178 26.08 13.21 32.90
CA ASN A 178 25.68 14.62 32.96
C ASN A 178 24.89 14.89 34.25
N PRO A 179 25.36 15.78 35.13
CA PRO A 179 24.70 16.03 36.43
C PRO A 179 23.24 16.48 36.31
N ALA A 180 22.89 17.22 35.25
CA ALA A 180 21.51 17.66 35.04
C ALA A 180 20.59 16.50 34.62
N GLU A 181 21.07 15.63 33.73
CA GLU A 181 20.31 14.45 33.30
C GLU A 181 20.27 13.36 34.39
N ALA A 182 21.33 13.19 35.17
CA ALA A 182 21.32 12.29 36.33
C ALA A 182 20.31 12.73 37.40
N ALA A 183 20.12 14.04 37.60
CA ALA A 183 19.07 14.56 38.48
C ALA A 183 17.67 14.24 37.94
N LEU A 184 17.46 14.29 36.61
CA LEU A 184 16.24 13.84 35.97
C LEU A 184 16.04 12.33 36.14
N LEU A 185 17.05 11.50 35.91
CA LEU A 185 16.96 10.03 36.09
C LEU A 185 16.72 9.62 37.56
N SER A 186 17.09 10.48 38.51
CA SER A 186 16.78 10.31 39.94
C SER A 186 15.31 10.64 40.27
N ASP A 187 14.63 11.42 39.42
CA ASP A 187 13.23 11.79 39.57
C ASP A 187 12.30 10.68 39.04
N PRO A 188 11.46 10.06 39.89
CA PRO A 188 10.52 9.03 39.44
C PRO A 188 9.51 9.53 38.40
N PHE A 189 9.17 10.83 38.36
CA PHE A 189 8.26 11.38 37.34
C PHE A 189 8.91 11.40 35.96
N PHE A 190 10.21 11.66 35.88
CA PHE A 190 10.93 11.63 34.61
C PHE A 190 11.06 10.19 34.10
N ARG A 191 11.36 9.23 34.98
CA ARG A 191 11.37 7.80 34.60
C ARG A 191 10.00 7.30 34.13
N GLN A 192 8.92 7.80 34.73
CA GLN A 192 7.55 7.54 34.26
C GLN A 192 7.32 8.09 32.84
N LYS A 193 7.82 9.29 32.52
CA LYS A 193 7.71 9.85 31.16
C LYS A 193 8.42 8.99 30.12
N ILE A 194 9.62 8.48 30.43
CA ILE A 194 10.35 7.56 29.53
C ILE A 194 9.51 6.30 29.31
N ALA A 195 9.00 5.70 30.39
CA ALA A 195 8.18 4.49 30.33
C ALA A 195 6.90 4.66 29.49
N GLU A 196 6.17 5.78 29.68
CA GLU A 196 5.01 6.12 28.86
C GLU A 196 5.39 6.31 27.38
N GLY A 197 6.53 6.95 27.10
CA GLY A 197 7.04 7.11 25.74
C GLY A 197 7.35 5.77 25.09
N ILE A 198 8.01 4.85 25.80
CA ILE A 198 8.28 3.49 25.32
C ILE A 198 6.98 2.76 25.02
N ALA A 199 6.01 2.77 25.95
CA ALA A 199 4.75 2.07 25.78
C ALA A 199 3.92 2.63 24.61
N LEU A 200 3.85 3.96 24.46
CA LEU A 200 3.18 4.60 23.33
C LEU A 200 3.91 4.37 22.01
N GLY A 201 5.24 4.33 22.02
CA GLY A 201 6.04 3.99 20.84
C GLY A 201 5.79 2.55 20.39
N ILE A 202 5.82 1.60 21.33
CA ILE A 202 5.46 0.20 21.04
C ILE A 202 4.02 0.09 20.56
N HIS A 203 3.08 0.80 21.18
CA HIS A 203 1.70 0.81 20.74
C HIS A 203 1.58 1.34 19.32
N GLY A 204 2.18 2.50 19.03
CA GLY A 204 2.29 3.07 17.69
C GLY A 204 2.89 2.07 16.71
N TYR A 205 3.99 1.40 17.03
CA TYR A 205 4.55 0.37 16.17
C TYR A 205 3.56 -0.75 15.81
N PHE A 206 2.69 -1.16 16.75
CA PHE A 206 1.70 -2.21 16.49
C PHE A 206 0.37 -1.71 15.92
N THR A 207 0.00 -0.44 16.13
CA THR A 207 -1.30 0.13 15.73
C THR A 207 -1.18 1.17 14.64
N ASP A 208 0.03 1.49 14.22
CA ASP A 208 0.28 2.31 13.07
C ASP A 208 -0.20 1.59 11.80
N THR A 209 -1.39 1.98 11.36
CA THR A 209 -1.97 1.68 10.07
C THR A 209 -1.40 2.57 8.95
N ALA A 210 -0.42 3.44 9.26
CA ALA A 210 0.23 4.34 8.31
C ALA A 210 1.44 3.67 7.64
N ARG A 211 1.22 2.52 7.00
CA ARG A 211 2.11 2.14 5.90
C ARG A 211 1.34 1.70 4.68
N PHE A 212 0.52 0.67 4.73
CA PHE A 212 -0.33 0.29 3.60
C PHE A 212 -1.61 -0.35 4.13
N ASP A 213 -2.77 0.27 3.91
CA ASP A 213 -4.03 -0.42 4.05
C ASP A 213 -4.30 -1.12 2.71
N THR A 214 -4.10 -2.44 2.67
CA THR A 214 -4.33 -3.24 1.47
C THR A 214 -5.74 -3.81 1.48
N TYR A 215 -6.45 -3.65 0.37
CA TYR A 215 -7.78 -4.16 0.16
C TYR A 215 -7.82 -5.08 -1.05
N MET A 216 -8.51 -6.21 -0.91
CA MET A 216 -8.93 -7.03 -2.05
C MET A 216 -10.41 -6.75 -2.35
N LEU A 217 -10.71 -6.52 -3.63
CA LEU A 217 -12.01 -6.05 -4.08
C LEU A 217 -12.53 -7.03 -5.10
N LEU A 218 -13.64 -7.68 -4.76
CA LEU A 218 -14.22 -8.74 -5.58
C LEU A 218 -15.62 -8.35 -6.02
N ALA A 219 -15.98 -8.72 -7.25
CA ALA A 219 -17.34 -8.57 -7.74
C ALA A 219 -17.81 -9.83 -8.47
N ASN A 220 -19.07 -10.20 -8.24
CA ASN A 220 -19.77 -11.22 -9.00
C ASN A 220 -20.76 -10.53 -9.95
N PRO A 221 -20.43 -10.41 -11.25
CA PRO A 221 -21.31 -9.81 -12.24
C PRO A 221 -22.36 -10.79 -12.78
N ASP A 222 -22.35 -12.07 -12.36
CA ASP A 222 -23.39 -13.03 -12.72
C ASP A 222 -24.71 -12.65 -12.03
N GLY A 223 -25.81 -12.71 -12.78
CA GLY A 223 -27.14 -12.32 -12.29
C GLY A 223 -27.96 -13.45 -11.67
N GLU A 224 -27.47 -14.68 -11.73
CA GLU A 224 -28.22 -15.89 -11.36
C GLU A 224 -27.46 -16.74 -10.33
N ALA A 225 -26.14 -16.91 -10.50
CA ALA A 225 -25.34 -17.84 -9.72
C ALA A 225 -24.46 -17.14 -8.67
N THR A 226 -24.47 -17.67 -7.45
CA THR A 226 -23.51 -17.29 -6.39
C THR A 226 -22.13 -17.85 -6.73
N ALA A 227 -21.09 -17.02 -6.67
CA ALA A 227 -19.71 -17.46 -6.78
C ALA A 227 -19.15 -17.92 -5.42
N GLN A 228 -18.45 -19.05 -5.40
CA GLN A 228 -17.64 -19.48 -4.27
C GLN A 228 -16.19 -19.19 -4.57
N VAL A 229 -15.55 -18.36 -3.72
CA VAL A 229 -14.21 -17.84 -3.99
C VAL A 229 -13.27 -18.23 -2.86
N GLN A 230 -12.09 -18.71 -3.23
CA GLN A 230 -10.94 -18.90 -2.35
C GLN A 230 -9.90 -17.81 -2.64
N LEU A 231 -9.34 -17.22 -1.60
CA LEU A 231 -8.19 -16.32 -1.67
C LEU A 231 -7.02 -16.97 -0.94
N ASP A 232 -5.87 -17.05 -1.60
CA ASP A 232 -4.61 -17.46 -1.00
C ASP A 232 -3.65 -16.27 -0.95
N TYR A 233 -3.08 -16.02 0.22
CA TYR A 233 -2.15 -14.94 0.53
C TYR A 233 -0.76 -15.54 0.73
N MET A 234 0.15 -15.33 -0.22
CA MET A 234 1.52 -15.84 -0.14
C MET A 234 2.45 -14.74 0.36
N ARG A 235 3.05 -14.97 1.53
CA ARG A 235 3.96 -14.02 2.18
C ARG A 235 5.38 -14.18 1.63
N GLY A 236 6.21 -13.16 1.84
CA GLY A 236 7.64 -13.20 1.47
C GLY A 236 8.45 -14.32 2.15
N ASP A 237 7.98 -14.86 3.28
CA ASP A 237 8.58 -16.00 3.97
C ASP A 237 8.10 -17.38 3.46
N GLY A 238 7.30 -17.40 2.39
CA GLY A 238 6.76 -18.62 1.77
C GLY A 238 5.55 -19.22 2.51
N VAL A 239 5.08 -18.62 3.60
CA VAL A 239 3.86 -19.08 4.27
C VAL A 239 2.63 -18.60 3.50
N VAL A 240 1.70 -19.52 3.27
CA VAL A 240 0.42 -19.24 2.62
C VAL A 240 -0.71 -19.29 3.64
N GLN A 241 -1.52 -18.23 3.68
CA GLN A 241 -2.77 -18.17 4.44
C GLN A 241 -3.95 -18.10 3.46
N SER A 242 -5.02 -18.83 3.74
CA SER A 242 -6.18 -18.88 2.83
C SER A 242 -7.47 -18.45 3.54
N GLN A 243 -8.40 -17.89 2.78
CA GLN A 243 -9.78 -17.72 3.19
C GLN A 243 -10.76 -18.04 2.06
N SER A 244 -12.00 -18.35 2.41
CA SER A 244 -13.08 -18.58 1.45
C SER A 244 -14.29 -17.74 1.78
N LEU A 245 -14.99 -17.30 0.73
CA LEU A 245 -16.21 -16.51 0.85
C LEU A 245 -17.17 -16.79 -0.29
N GLU A 246 -18.42 -16.38 -0.12
CA GLU A 246 -19.45 -16.38 -1.16
C GLU A 246 -19.71 -14.95 -1.64
N LEU A 247 -19.94 -14.82 -2.96
CA LEU A 247 -20.42 -13.60 -3.60
C LEU A 247 -21.77 -13.90 -4.27
N PRO A 248 -22.89 -13.45 -3.69
CA PRO A 248 -24.21 -13.56 -4.32
C PRO A 248 -24.26 -12.97 -5.74
N PRO A 249 -25.29 -13.29 -6.54
CA PRO A 249 -25.48 -12.65 -7.83
C PRO A 249 -25.53 -11.12 -7.73
N PHE A 250 -24.94 -10.43 -8.72
CA PHE A 250 -24.86 -8.96 -8.79
C PHE A 250 -24.38 -8.28 -7.49
N SER A 251 -23.36 -8.84 -6.86
CA SER A 251 -22.81 -8.33 -5.61
C SER A 251 -21.32 -8.02 -5.72
N ARG A 252 -20.80 -7.35 -4.70
CA ARG A 252 -19.37 -7.14 -4.50
C ARG A 252 -18.98 -7.35 -3.05
N ARG A 253 -17.68 -7.38 -2.78
CA ARG A 253 -17.13 -7.44 -1.43
C ARG A 253 -15.76 -6.76 -1.35
N THR A 254 -15.57 -5.93 -0.34
CA THR A 254 -14.24 -5.46 0.09
C THR A 254 -13.70 -6.35 1.21
N ILE A 255 -12.41 -6.66 1.15
CA ILE A 255 -11.68 -7.41 2.18
C ILE A 255 -10.50 -6.55 2.60
N HIS A 256 -10.41 -6.20 3.87
CA HIS A 256 -9.25 -5.52 4.44
C HIS A 256 -8.18 -6.57 4.75
N LEU A 257 -7.08 -6.57 4.00
CA LEU A 257 -6.07 -7.63 4.05
C LEU A 257 -5.20 -7.53 5.31
N ASP A 258 -5.00 -6.32 5.82
CA ASP A 258 -4.23 -6.03 7.02
C ASP A 258 -4.76 -6.77 8.25
N GLU A 259 -6.08 -6.98 8.35
CA GLU A 259 -6.70 -7.73 9.44
C GLU A 259 -6.44 -9.24 9.38
N ILE A 260 -5.89 -9.72 8.26
CA ILE A 260 -5.77 -11.15 7.93
C ILE A 260 -4.30 -11.54 7.90
N VAL A 261 -3.48 -10.80 7.18
CA VAL A 261 -2.04 -11.01 7.05
C VAL A 261 -1.35 -9.75 7.54
N LEU A 262 -0.83 -9.78 8.77
CA LEU A 262 -0.23 -8.60 9.40
C LEU A 262 1.27 -8.51 9.12
N VAL A 263 1.76 -7.31 8.81
CA VAL A 263 3.19 -6.98 8.73
C VAL A 263 3.96 -7.84 7.72
N ASN A 264 3.47 -7.93 6.48
CA ASN A 264 4.14 -8.71 5.42
C ASN A 264 4.02 -8.04 4.05
N ASP A 265 5.02 -8.27 3.20
CA ASP A 265 4.79 -8.22 1.77
C ASP A 265 4.01 -9.48 1.36
N VAL A 266 2.97 -9.31 0.57
CA VAL A 266 1.98 -10.34 0.29
C VAL A 266 1.58 -10.31 -1.18
N SER A 267 1.52 -11.49 -1.79
CA SER A 267 0.92 -11.70 -3.12
C SER A 267 -0.40 -12.44 -2.93
N THR A 268 -1.36 -12.24 -3.82
CA THR A 268 -2.71 -12.83 -3.68
C THR A 268 -3.07 -13.64 -4.91
N CYS A 269 -3.67 -14.82 -4.70
CA CYS A 269 -4.36 -15.59 -5.73
C CYS A 269 -5.84 -15.69 -5.35
N VAL A 270 -6.73 -15.31 -6.26
CA VAL A 270 -8.18 -15.42 -6.10
C VAL A 270 -8.67 -16.49 -7.07
N ARG A 271 -9.43 -17.48 -6.60
CA ARG A 271 -9.97 -18.57 -7.43
C ARG A 271 -11.44 -18.82 -7.17
N SER A 272 -12.23 -18.90 -8.23
CA SER A 272 -13.58 -19.44 -8.17
C SER A 272 -13.53 -20.97 -8.08
N THR A 273 -14.16 -21.52 -7.05
CA THR A 273 -14.14 -22.97 -6.77
C THR A 273 -15.37 -23.71 -7.29
N ASN A 274 -16.42 -22.98 -7.67
CA ASN A 274 -17.67 -23.55 -8.20
C ASN A 274 -17.92 -23.22 -9.68
N GLY A 275 -16.97 -22.59 -10.37
CA GLY A 275 -17.04 -22.33 -11.81
C GLY A 275 -17.80 -21.05 -12.21
N VAL A 276 -18.21 -20.22 -11.25
CA VAL A 276 -18.79 -18.89 -11.51
C VAL A 276 -17.67 -17.86 -11.53
N PRO A 277 -17.36 -17.21 -12.67
CA PRO A 277 -16.24 -16.28 -12.76
C PRO A 277 -16.53 -14.97 -12.04
N VAL A 278 -15.49 -14.35 -11.49
CA VAL A 278 -15.56 -13.10 -10.71
C VAL A 278 -14.62 -12.06 -11.30
N ILE A 279 -14.70 -10.83 -10.80
CA ILE A 279 -13.74 -9.75 -11.07
C ILE A 279 -12.95 -9.51 -9.79
N ALA A 280 -11.66 -9.19 -9.91
CA ALA A 280 -10.83 -8.82 -8.76
C ALA A 280 -9.93 -7.62 -9.08
N GLU A 281 -9.87 -6.68 -8.15
CA GLU A 281 -8.88 -5.60 -8.08
C GLU A 281 -8.21 -5.61 -6.69
N ARG A 282 -7.03 -4.98 -6.60
CA ARG A 282 -6.38 -4.63 -5.33
C ARG A 282 -6.35 -3.11 -5.22
N ALA A 283 -6.63 -2.58 -4.04
CA ALA A 283 -6.41 -1.17 -3.71
C ALA A 283 -5.49 -1.07 -2.50
N MET A 284 -4.56 -0.13 -2.50
CA MET A 284 -3.61 0.10 -1.42
C MET A 284 -3.59 1.58 -1.09
N TYR A 285 -3.68 1.92 0.20
CA TYR A 285 -3.61 3.30 0.68
C TYR A 285 -2.49 3.45 1.71
N PHE A 286 -1.57 4.37 1.46
CA PHE A 286 -0.34 4.47 2.24
C PHE A 286 -0.07 5.85 2.78
N SER A 287 0.73 5.92 3.85
CA SER A 287 1.22 7.16 4.44
C SER A 287 2.49 6.87 5.23
N PHE A 288 3.65 6.91 4.59
CA PHE A 288 4.95 6.66 5.22
C PHE A 288 5.95 7.78 4.87
N GLU A 289 7.20 7.65 5.33
CA GLU A 289 8.26 8.68 5.20
C GLU A 289 8.40 9.24 3.78
N ARG A 290 8.14 8.43 2.74
CA ARG A 290 8.31 8.83 1.33
C ARG A 290 7.07 9.42 0.67
N GLY A 291 5.93 9.42 1.35
CA GLY A 291 4.70 9.96 0.79
C GLY A 291 3.46 9.34 1.39
N ARG A 292 2.36 9.99 1.10
CA ARG A 292 1.01 9.52 1.33
C ARG A 292 0.31 9.41 -0.03
N GLY A 293 -0.61 8.48 -0.15
CA GLY A 293 -1.14 8.15 -1.46
C GLY A 293 -2.03 6.93 -1.46
N GLY A 294 -2.36 6.50 -2.66
CA GLY A 294 -2.94 5.19 -2.87
C GLY A 294 -3.13 4.87 -4.33
N HIS A 295 -3.04 3.59 -4.65
CA HIS A 295 -3.19 3.06 -6.00
C HIS A 295 -4.14 1.88 -6.00
N ALA A 296 -4.68 1.56 -7.17
CA ALA A 296 -5.45 0.35 -7.38
C ALA A 296 -5.09 -0.26 -8.74
N ALA A 297 -5.10 -1.59 -8.81
CA ALA A 297 -4.75 -2.31 -10.02
C ALA A 297 -5.68 -3.52 -10.23
N PRO A 298 -5.98 -3.87 -11.50
CA PRO A 298 -6.66 -5.11 -11.81
C PRO A 298 -5.74 -6.30 -11.64
N GLY A 299 -6.28 -7.42 -11.19
CA GLY A 299 -5.54 -8.67 -11.23
C GLY A 299 -5.30 -9.13 -12.67
N VAL A 300 -4.31 -10.00 -12.87
CA VAL A 300 -4.14 -10.70 -14.15
C VAL A 300 -4.85 -12.05 -14.11
N ALA A 301 -5.48 -12.44 -15.22
CA ALA A 301 -6.29 -13.68 -15.28
C ALA A 301 -5.45 -14.96 -15.36
N SER A 302 -4.19 -14.86 -15.78
CA SER A 302 -3.30 -16.01 -15.95
C SER A 302 -1.82 -15.63 -15.83
N PRO A 303 -1.00 -16.44 -15.14
CA PRO A 303 0.45 -16.33 -15.17
C PRO A 303 1.03 -16.57 -16.59
N ALA A 304 2.20 -16.03 -16.89
CA ALA A 304 2.88 -16.18 -18.16
C ALA A 304 4.41 -16.24 -18.01
N CYS A 305 5.11 -16.72 -19.04
CA CYS A 305 6.58 -16.81 -19.06
C CYS A 305 7.26 -15.55 -19.58
N GLU A 306 6.53 -14.63 -20.20
CA GLU A 306 7.06 -13.32 -20.63
C GLU A 306 6.12 -12.21 -20.17
N TRP A 307 6.72 -11.11 -19.68
CA TRP A 307 6.01 -9.91 -19.23
C TRP A 307 6.78 -8.66 -19.61
N TYR A 308 6.08 -7.55 -19.77
CA TYR A 308 6.63 -6.29 -20.25
C TYR A 308 6.05 -5.10 -19.49
N LEU A 309 6.93 -4.18 -19.09
CA LEU A 309 6.63 -2.93 -18.38
C LEU A 309 7.30 -1.77 -19.14
N ALA A 310 6.52 -0.81 -19.64
CA ALA A 310 7.06 0.32 -20.42
C ALA A 310 7.49 1.52 -19.55
N GLU A 311 6.97 1.62 -18.34
CA GLU A 311 7.31 2.66 -17.36
C GLU A 311 8.26 2.14 -16.27
N GLY A 312 9.04 3.07 -15.72
CA GLY A 312 10.01 2.85 -14.66
C GLY A 312 10.99 4.01 -14.56
N SER A 313 11.22 4.49 -13.34
CA SER A 313 12.24 5.50 -13.07
C SER A 313 12.82 5.34 -11.65
N THR A 314 14.13 5.49 -11.52
CA THR A 314 14.83 5.60 -10.23
C THR A 314 15.50 6.97 -10.08
N ASP A 315 15.30 7.84 -11.06
CA ASP A 315 15.74 9.22 -11.01
C ASP A 315 14.60 10.11 -10.47
N TRP A 316 14.83 11.41 -10.33
CA TRP A 316 13.79 12.42 -10.07
C TRP A 316 13.01 12.25 -8.76
N GLY A 317 13.48 11.41 -7.83
CA GLY A 317 12.78 11.12 -6.58
C GLY A 317 11.82 9.93 -6.64
N PHE A 318 11.94 9.08 -7.67
CA PHE A 318 11.19 7.84 -7.80
C PHE A 318 11.92 6.63 -7.22
N ASP A 319 11.17 5.78 -6.53
CA ASP A 319 11.58 4.45 -6.13
C ASP A 319 10.74 3.42 -6.87
N THR A 320 11.36 2.71 -7.81
CA THR A 320 10.68 1.68 -8.61
C THR A 320 10.99 0.28 -8.09
N PHE A 321 9.95 -0.54 -8.00
CA PHE A 321 10.02 -1.94 -7.61
C PHE A 321 9.39 -2.81 -8.71
N VAL A 322 10.04 -3.92 -9.06
CA VAL A 322 9.42 -4.96 -9.88
C VAL A 322 9.06 -6.14 -8.98
N LEU A 323 7.77 -6.48 -8.96
CA LEU A 323 7.20 -7.49 -8.08
C LEU A 323 6.87 -8.73 -8.91
N VAL A 324 7.37 -9.88 -8.48
CA VAL A 324 7.17 -11.15 -9.18
C VAL A 324 6.57 -12.17 -8.23
N GLN A 325 5.48 -12.82 -8.63
CA GLN A 325 4.90 -13.97 -7.93
C GLN A 325 5.17 -15.24 -8.75
N ASN A 326 5.63 -16.29 -8.07
CA ASN A 326 5.76 -17.63 -8.61
C ASN A 326 4.66 -18.53 -8.03
N PRO A 327 3.50 -18.66 -8.71
CA PRO A 327 2.43 -19.54 -8.27
C PRO A 327 2.68 -21.02 -8.64
N ASP A 328 3.82 -21.33 -9.27
CA ASP A 328 4.16 -22.66 -9.77
C ASP A 328 4.79 -23.55 -8.67
N ASP A 329 4.70 -24.87 -8.87
CA ASP A 329 5.29 -25.89 -7.99
C ASP A 329 6.81 -26.04 -8.15
N ASN A 330 7.40 -25.40 -9.16
CA ASN A 330 8.82 -25.50 -9.48
C ASN A 330 9.62 -24.28 -9.02
N GLU A 331 10.91 -24.51 -8.68
CA GLU A 331 11.89 -23.43 -8.63
C GLU A 331 11.95 -22.77 -10.02
N ASN A 332 11.89 -21.45 -10.03
CA ASN A 332 11.62 -20.70 -11.26
C ASN A 332 12.70 -19.63 -11.49
N PRO A 333 13.69 -19.91 -12.35
CA PRO A 333 14.63 -18.90 -12.83
C PRO A 333 13.89 -17.81 -13.60
N VAL A 334 14.05 -16.57 -13.14
CA VAL A 334 13.53 -15.35 -13.77
C VAL A 334 14.68 -14.44 -14.19
N THR A 335 14.53 -13.77 -15.33
CA THR A 335 15.45 -12.76 -15.86
C THR A 335 14.67 -11.50 -16.15
N LEU A 336 15.11 -10.38 -15.59
CA LEU A 336 14.56 -9.04 -15.80
C LEU A 336 15.58 -8.26 -16.64
N ARG A 337 15.26 -8.05 -17.91
CA ARG A 337 16.04 -7.21 -18.82
C ARG A 337 15.57 -5.78 -18.71
N PHE A 338 16.46 -4.90 -18.28
CA PHE A 338 16.24 -3.46 -18.21
C PHE A 338 16.73 -2.79 -19.49
N MET A 339 15.98 -1.80 -19.98
CA MET A 339 16.27 -1.05 -21.21
C MET A 339 16.09 0.45 -20.99
N ARG A 340 17.14 1.22 -21.28
CA ARG A 340 17.15 2.69 -21.25
C ARG A 340 16.89 3.30 -22.64
N SER A 341 16.57 4.59 -22.65
CA SER A 341 16.38 5.36 -23.89
C SER A 341 17.69 5.59 -24.67
N ASP A 342 18.85 5.53 -24.00
CA ASP A 342 20.18 5.65 -24.62
C ASP A 342 20.72 4.33 -25.20
N GLY A 343 19.96 3.24 -25.11
CA GLY A 343 20.32 1.93 -25.61
C GLY A 343 21.15 1.09 -24.64
N TYR A 344 21.42 1.56 -23.41
CA TYR A 344 22.00 0.71 -22.38
C TYR A 344 20.99 -0.33 -21.91
N THR A 345 21.43 -1.59 -21.85
CA THR A 345 20.63 -2.71 -21.35
C THR A 345 21.45 -3.56 -20.38
N THR A 346 20.78 -4.13 -19.38
CA THR A 346 21.37 -5.11 -18.47
C THR A 346 20.33 -6.12 -18.02
N ASP A 347 20.79 -7.30 -17.62
CA ASP A 347 19.93 -8.38 -17.14
C ASP A 347 20.18 -8.59 -15.64
N PHE A 348 19.11 -8.58 -14.85
CA PHE A 348 19.09 -9.08 -13.48
C PHE A 348 18.48 -10.47 -13.46
N THR A 349 19.10 -11.42 -12.75
CA THR A 349 18.60 -12.80 -12.68
C THR A 349 18.35 -13.21 -11.24
N TYR A 350 17.25 -13.91 -11.00
CA TYR A 350 16.90 -14.47 -9.70
C TYR A 350 16.25 -15.83 -9.88
N THR A 351 16.43 -16.75 -8.93
CA THR A 351 15.71 -18.04 -8.92
C THR A 351 14.71 -18.01 -7.79
N MET A 352 13.43 -18.07 -8.12
CA MET A 352 12.34 -18.06 -7.16
C MET A 352 12.06 -19.47 -6.64
N ASP A 353 11.77 -19.61 -5.35
CA ASP A 353 11.25 -20.85 -4.78
C ASP A 353 9.81 -21.12 -5.29
N PRO A 354 9.32 -22.37 -5.27
CA PRO A 354 7.90 -22.67 -5.49
C PRO A 354 6.97 -21.87 -4.57
N HIS A 355 5.79 -21.48 -5.06
CA HIS A 355 4.76 -20.77 -4.26
C HIS A 355 5.28 -19.57 -3.47
N SER A 356 6.15 -18.78 -4.09
CA SER A 356 6.84 -17.65 -3.46
C SER A 356 6.60 -16.34 -4.20
N ARG A 357 7.06 -15.25 -3.60
CA ARG A 357 7.13 -13.94 -4.25
C ARG A 357 8.49 -13.31 -4.04
N PHE A 358 8.84 -12.39 -4.92
CA PHE A 358 10.08 -11.64 -4.90
C PHE A 358 9.79 -10.17 -5.25
N THR A 359 10.60 -9.25 -4.73
CA THR A 359 10.57 -7.83 -5.04
C THR A 359 11.98 -7.37 -5.33
N LEU A 360 12.19 -6.82 -6.51
CA LEU A 360 13.44 -6.18 -6.89
C LEU A 360 13.32 -4.68 -6.64
N GLU A 361 14.21 -4.13 -5.83
CA GLU A 361 14.46 -2.70 -5.79
C GLU A 361 15.29 -2.33 -7.02
N CYS A 362 14.71 -1.57 -7.95
CA CYS A 362 15.40 -1.26 -9.20
C CYS A 362 16.70 -0.45 -9.04
N PRO A 363 16.88 0.40 -8.00
CA PRO A 363 18.16 1.05 -7.74
C PRO A 363 19.33 0.09 -7.49
N ASP A 364 19.07 -1.18 -7.12
CA ASP A 364 20.12 -2.18 -6.89
C ASP A 364 20.66 -2.80 -8.19
N VAL A 365 20.10 -2.43 -9.34
CA VAL A 365 20.55 -2.90 -10.66
C VAL A 365 21.59 -1.94 -11.23
N GLU A 366 22.78 -2.44 -11.55
CA GLU A 366 23.91 -1.64 -12.05
C GLU A 366 23.53 -0.79 -13.29
N GLY A 367 23.67 0.53 -13.16
CA GLY A 367 23.33 1.50 -14.21
C GLY A 367 21.88 2.01 -14.18
N PHE A 368 21.11 1.60 -13.16
CA PHE A 368 19.73 1.99 -12.89
C PHE A 368 19.54 2.56 -11.48
N GLU A 369 20.61 3.07 -10.87
CA GLU A 369 20.55 3.79 -9.59
C GLU A 369 19.81 5.13 -9.75
N GLN A 370 19.91 5.75 -10.93
CA GLN A 370 19.24 6.98 -11.36
C GLN A 370 19.00 6.91 -12.88
N ALA A 371 17.91 6.28 -13.30
CA ALA A 371 17.59 6.14 -14.73
C ALA A 371 16.09 6.01 -14.97
N ASP A 372 15.65 6.41 -16.18
CA ASP A 372 14.35 6.03 -16.73
C ASP A 372 14.49 4.77 -17.59
N PHE A 373 13.58 3.81 -17.41
CA PHE A 373 13.73 2.48 -18.01
C PHE A 373 12.41 1.77 -18.28
N SER A 374 12.52 0.67 -19.01
CA SER A 374 11.48 -0.32 -19.27
C SER A 374 12.04 -1.69 -18.94
N VAL A 375 11.18 -2.65 -18.61
CA VAL A 375 11.59 -3.98 -18.16
C VAL A 375 10.88 -5.06 -18.98
N LYS A 376 11.65 -6.00 -19.53
CA LYS A 376 11.14 -7.29 -20.01
C LYS A 376 11.47 -8.36 -18.99
N VAL A 377 10.48 -9.09 -18.50
CA VAL A 377 10.67 -10.24 -17.62
C VAL A 377 10.48 -11.53 -18.41
N THR A 378 11.39 -12.48 -18.25
CA THR A 378 11.27 -13.84 -18.78
C THR A 378 11.48 -14.86 -17.67
N ALA A 379 10.65 -15.90 -17.64
CA ALA A 379 10.68 -16.95 -16.62
C ALA A 379 10.65 -18.34 -17.24
N ALA A 380 11.28 -19.32 -16.57
CA ALA A 380 11.27 -20.72 -17.02
C ALA A 380 9.87 -21.37 -16.90
N TYR A 381 9.12 -20.99 -15.87
CA TYR A 381 7.73 -21.37 -15.63
C TYR A 381 6.85 -20.13 -15.46
N PRO A 382 5.52 -20.22 -15.66
CA PRO A 382 4.64 -19.05 -15.60
C PRO A 382 4.71 -18.31 -14.26
N VAL A 383 4.97 -17.00 -14.32
CA VAL A 383 4.96 -16.06 -13.19
C VAL A 383 3.92 -14.96 -13.40
N VAL A 384 3.73 -14.12 -12.40
CA VAL A 384 2.92 -12.89 -12.47
C VAL A 384 3.81 -11.71 -12.11
N VAL A 385 3.67 -10.60 -12.84
CA VAL A 385 4.55 -9.43 -12.70
C VAL A 385 3.72 -8.15 -12.57
N GLU A 386 4.06 -7.35 -11.56
CA GLU A 386 3.55 -6.00 -11.33
C GLU A 386 4.72 -5.03 -11.09
N ARG A 387 4.44 -3.72 -11.15
CA ARG A 387 5.42 -2.67 -10.83
C ARG A 387 4.79 -1.64 -9.91
N ALA A 388 5.35 -1.52 -8.71
CA ALA A 388 5.09 -0.42 -7.80
C ALA A 388 6.09 0.71 -8.03
N MET A 389 5.64 1.94 -7.94
CA MET A 389 6.50 3.12 -7.86
C MET A 389 5.99 4.04 -6.76
N TYR A 390 6.87 4.46 -5.86
CA TYR A 390 6.59 5.49 -4.86
C TYR A 390 7.52 6.66 -5.06
N PHE A 391 7.06 7.88 -4.85
CA PHE A 391 7.84 9.05 -5.18
C PHE A 391 7.54 10.24 -4.29
N ASN A 392 8.59 11.05 -4.10
CA ASN A 392 8.49 12.47 -3.79
C ASN A 392 9.34 13.16 -4.84
N ASN A 393 8.68 13.54 -5.93
CA ASN A 393 9.37 13.90 -7.15
C ASN A 393 9.95 15.33 -7.07
N HIS A 394 10.84 15.63 -8.02
CA HIS A 394 11.53 16.92 -8.08
C HIS A 394 10.60 18.16 -8.24
N ASP A 395 9.36 17.95 -8.69
CA ASP A 395 8.34 19.00 -8.82
C ASP A 395 7.49 19.18 -7.55
N GLY A 396 7.80 18.43 -6.49
CA GLY A 396 7.12 18.50 -5.20
C GLY A 396 5.82 17.68 -5.15
N LYS A 397 5.56 16.82 -6.14
CA LYS A 397 4.46 15.85 -6.08
C LYS A 397 4.92 14.61 -5.34
N ALA A 398 4.09 14.09 -4.43
CA ALA A 398 4.39 12.87 -3.70
C ALA A 398 3.24 11.88 -3.77
N GLY A 399 3.58 10.59 -3.80
CA GLY A 399 2.61 9.50 -3.73
C GLY A 399 3.13 8.21 -4.35
N GLY A 400 2.31 7.47 -5.10
CA GLY A 400 2.65 6.16 -5.60
C GLY A 400 1.59 5.49 -6.44
N GLN A 401 2.06 4.63 -7.33
CA GLN A 401 1.32 3.99 -8.40
C GLN A 401 1.72 2.53 -8.55
N ASP A 402 0.82 1.72 -9.09
CA ASP A 402 1.07 0.34 -9.44
C ASP A 402 0.34 -0.01 -10.74
N SER A 403 0.89 -0.97 -11.49
CA SER A 403 0.23 -1.56 -12.63
C SER A 403 0.75 -2.97 -12.92
N PRO A 404 -0.12 -3.87 -13.40
CA PRO A 404 0.32 -5.15 -13.93
C PRO A 404 1.05 -4.98 -15.26
N ALA A 405 2.06 -5.83 -15.47
CA ALA A 405 2.73 -5.95 -16.76
C ALA A 405 1.79 -6.58 -17.81
N VAL A 406 2.10 -6.42 -19.09
CA VAL A 406 1.43 -7.15 -20.18
C VAL A 406 2.25 -8.35 -20.64
N THR A 407 1.57 -9.37 -21.18
CA THR A 407 2.20 -10.65 -21.56
C THR A 407 2.76 -10.67 -22.99
N ALA A 408 2.44 -9.67 -23.81
CA ALA A 408 2.95 -9.58 -25.18
C ALA A 408 3.01 -8.13 -25.69
N PRO A 409 4.02 -7.78 -26.50
CA PRO A 409 3.99 -6.56 -27.30
C PRO A 409 2.96 -6.69 -28.44
N ALA A 410 2.35 -5.56 -28.82
CA ALA A 410 1.33 -5.50 -29.87
C ALA A 410 1.53 -4.29 -30.78
N THR A 411 0.87 -4.29 -31.93
CA THR A 411 0.90 -3.18 -32.90
C THR A 411 -0.23 -2.18 -32.70
N THR A 412 -1.16 -2.45 -31.77
CA THR A 412 -2.29 -1.57 -31.44
C THR A 412 -2.49 -1.53 -29.94
N TRP A 413 -2.72 -0.34 -29.38
CA TRP A 413 -2.97 -0.15 -27.96
C TRP A 413 -3.98 0.96 -27.69
N TYR A 414 -4.74 0.84 -26.59
CA TYR A 414 -5.80 1.78 -26.24
C TYR A 414 -5.80 2.12 -24.74
N LEU A 415 -6.11 3.38 -24.43
CA LEU A 415 -6.30 3.92 -23.07
C LEU A 415 -7.47 4.94 -23.12
N ALA A 416 -8.28 5.00 -22.07
CA ALA A 416 -9.46 5.86 -21.96
C ALA A 416 -9.25 7.13 -21.10
N GLU A 417 -8.31 7.10 -20.16
CA GLU A 417 -8.00 8.19 -19.23
C GLU A 417 -6.83 9.05 -19.71
N GLY A 418 -6.83 10.32 -19.32
CA GLY A 418 -5.81 11.32 -19.64
C GLY A 418 -6.35 12.75 -19.47
N TYR A 419 -5.55 13.63 -18.84
CA TYR A 419 -5.86 15.05 -18.73
C TYR A 419 -4.57 15.88 -18.69
N THR A 420 -4.53 16.95 -19.47
CA THR A 420 -3.34 17.81 -19.70
C THR A 420 -3.58 19.26 -19.26
N GLY A 421 -4.68 19.50 -18.53
CA GLY A 421 -4.99 20.83 -18.03
C GLY A 421 -4.23 21.20 -16.76
N ASP A 422 -4.51 22.39 -16.25
CA ASP A 422 -3.82 22.98 -15.10
C ASP A 422 -3.63 21.99 -13.95
N GLY A 423 -2.36 21.77 -13.59
CA GLY A 423 -1.95 20.92 -12.48
C GLY A 423 -1.73 19.45 -12.83
N PHE A 424 -1.92 19.02 -14.08
CA PHE A 424 -1.65 17.66 -14.55
C PHE A 424 -0.50 17.64 -15.56
N ASP A 425 0.33 16.61 -15.48
CA ASP A 425 1.30 16.26 -16.52
C ASP A 425 1.00 14.82 -16.96
N THR A 426 0.71 14.61 -18.24
CA THR A 426 0.40 13.29 -18.81
C THR A 426 1.53 12.81 -19.72
N PHE A 427 1.92 11.54 -19.54
CA PHE A 427 2.97 10.90 -20.31
C PHE A 427 2.49 9.62 -20.97
N VAL A 428 2.92 9.41 -22.22
CA VAL A 428 2.78 8.11 -22.92
C VAL A 428 4.14 7.44 -23.00
N LEU A 429 4.18 6.19 -22.59
CA LEU A 429 5.41 5.42 -22.43
C LEU A 429 5.45 4.31 -23.46
N LEU A 430 6.47 4.35 -24.30
CA LEU A 430 6.62 3.47 -25.44
C LEU A 430 7.87 2.63 -25.25
N MET A 431 7.69 1.31 -25.17
CA MET A 431 8.78 0.35 -25.11
C MET A 431 8.87 -0.44 -26.42
N ASN A 432 10.06 -0.54 -26.98
CA ASN A 432 10.35 -1.41 -28.12
C ASN A 432 11.27 -2.56 -27.68
N PRO A 433 10.72 -3.75 -27.36
CA PRO A 433 11.53 -4.92 -27.04
C PRO A 433 12.18 -5.59 -28.26
N GLY A 434 11.89 -5.12 -29.47
CA GLY A 434 12.35 -5.72 -30.71
C GLY A 434 13.76 -5.27 -31.10
N GLY A 435 14.45 -6.10 -31.89
CA GLY A 435 15.78 -5.81 -32.42
C GLY A 435 15.83 -4.82 -33.60
N GLU A 436 14.71 -4.19 -33.95
CA GLU A 436 14.62 -3.20 -35.05
C GLU A 436 13.84 -1.97 -34.56
N PRO A 437 14.14 -0.75 -35.06
CA PRO A 437 13.36 0.45 -34.73
C PRO A 437 11.88 0.30 -35.09
N ALA A 438 11.00 0.81 -34.22
CA ALA A 438 9.55 0.85 -34.41
C ALA A 438 9.08 2.29 -34.67
N ARG A 439 8.14 2.47 -35.58
CA ARG A 439 7.45 3.74 -35.81
C ARG A 439 6.05 3.66 -35.22
N VAL A 440 5.83 4.48 -34.21
CA VAL A 440 4.63 4.51 -33.40
C VAL A 440 3.86 5.77 -33.69
N LYS A 441 2.59 5.62 -34.07
CA LYS A 441 1.62 6.69 -34.25
C LYS A 441 0.67 6.69 -33.06
N VAL A 442 0.61 7.81 -32.33
CA VAL A 442 -0.32 8.01 -31.21
C VAL A 442 -1.44 8.93 -31.69
N ASN A 443 -2.66 8.41 -31.76
CA ASN A 443 -3.86 9.20 -31.99
C ASN A 443 -4.46 9.59 -30.64
N TYR A 444 -4.62 10.89 -30.41
CA TYR A 444 -5.17 11.47 -29.20
C TYR A 444 -6.64 11.86 -29.44
N LEU A 445 -7.54 11.26 -28.67
CA LEU A 445 -8.99 11.44 -28.82
C LEU A 445 -9.47 12.45 -27.78
N VAL A 446 -9.96 13.60 -28.25
CA VAL A 446 -10.49 14.64 -27.36
C VAL A 446 -12.03 14.66 -27.39
N PRO A 447 -12.72 15.25 -26.39
CA PRO A 447 -14.19 15.27 -26.32
C PRO A 447 -14.89 15.84 -27.56
N GLY A 448 -14.23 16.78 -28.25
CA GLY A 448 -14.71 17.45 -29.46
C GLY A 448 -14.66 16.60 -30.73
N GLY A 449 -14.02 15.42 -30.70
CA GLY A 449 -13.92 14.49 -31.82
C GLY A 449 -12.88 14.83 -32.88
N GLU A 450 -12.13 15.92 -32.70
CA GLU A 450 -10.87 16.11 -33.42
C GLU A 450 -9.87 15.07 -32.94
N VAL A 451 -9.12 14.47 -33.86
CA VAL A 451 -8.06 13.52 -33.52
C VAL A 451 -6.74 14.21 -33.78
N VAL A 452 -5.99 14.46 -32.71
CA VAL A 452 -4.61 14.95 -32.79
C VAL A 452 -3.70 13.74 -32.99
N THR A 453 -2.60 13.87 -33.73
CA THR A 453 -1.69 12.74 -34.01
C THR A 453 -0.23 13.13 -33.79
N GLY A 454 0.49 12.29 -33.05
CA GLY A 454 1.94 12.31 -32.96
C GLY A 454 2.56 11.06 -33.59
N GLU A 455 3.72 11.20 -34.21
CA GLU A 455 4.51 10.08 -34.73
C GLU A 455 5.89 10.06 -34.10
N TYR A 456 6.30 8.90 -33.61
CA TYR A 456 7.50 8.71 -32.81
C TYR A 456 8.27 7.49 -33.28
N GLU A 457 9.60 7.61 -33.39
CA GLU A 457 10.48 6.47 -33.61
C GLU A 457 11.02 5.98 -32.26
N VAL A 458 10.88 4.68 -31.99
CA VAL A 458 11.44 4.02 -30.80
C VAL A 458 12.52 3.04 -31.27
N PRO A 459 13.81 3.35 -31.06
CA PRO A 459 14.91 2.47 -31.46
C PRO A 459 14.79 1.04 -30.89
N ALA A 460 15.51 0.11 -31.48
CA ALA A 460 15.55 -1.29 -31.04
C ALA A 460 16.02 -1.42 -29.58
N GLU A 461 15.36 -2.26 -28.79
CA GLU A 461 15.69 -2.53 -27.38
C GLU A 461 15.81 -1.25 -26.52
N THR A 462 14.94 -0.27 -26.79
CA THR A 462 14.89 1.00 -26.04
C THR A 462 13.47 1.38 -25.63
N ARG A 463 13.36 2.50 -24.92
CA ARG A 463 12.10 3.16 -24.61
C ARG A 463 12.08 4.62 -25.05
N ARG A 464 10.89 5.20 -25.09
CA ARG A 464 10.63 6.62 -25.26
C ARG A 464 9.48 7.06 -24.35
N THR A 465 9.64 8.20 -23.70
CA THR A 465 8.56 8.93 -23.03
C THR A 465 8.11 10.08 -23.93
N VAL A 466 6.80 10.25 -24.07
CA VAL A 466 6.17 11.37 -24.76
C VAL A 466 5.43 12.20 -23.72
N HIS A 467 5.83 13.46 -23.53
CA HIS A 467 5.10 14.42 -22.72
C HIS A 467 3.91 14.93 -23.54
N VAL A 468 2.69 14.57 -23.14
CA VAL A 468 1.47 14.79 -23.94
C VAL A 468 1.08 16.26 -23.95
N ASP A 469 1.35 16.97 -22.86
CA ASP A 469 1.11 18.39 -22.64
C ASP A 469 1.88 19.28 -23.64
N GLU A 470 2.98 18.77 -24.19
CA GLU A 470 3.79 19.44 -25.21
C GLU A 470 3.32 19.16 -26.64
N VAL A 471 2.32 18.29 -26.83
CA VAL A 471 1.76 18.00 -28.15
C VAL A 471 0.82 19.15 -28.56
N PRO A 472 1.05 19.81 -29.70
CA PRO A 472 0.24 20.95 -30.11
C PRO A 472 -1.26 20.63 -30.18
N GLY A 473 -2.08 21.42 -29.48
CA GLY A 473 -3.53 21.22 -29.38
C GLY A 473 -3.99 20.38 -28.18
N LEU A 474 -3.07 19.91 -27.34
CA LEU A 474 -3.34 19.15 -26.12
C LEU A 474 -2.77 19.85 -24.87
N GLU A 475 -2.61 21.17 -24.89
CA GLU A 475 -2.03 21.91 -23.76
C GLU A 475 -3.00 22.10 -22.57
N ASP A 476 -4.29 21.80 -22.76
CA ASP A 476 -5.34 21.80 -21.74
C ASP A 476 -6.54 20.97 -22.26
N SER A 477 -6.43 19.65 -22.16
CA SER A 477 -7.41 18.75 -22.76
C SER A 477 -7.64 17.46 -21.97
N GLU A 478 -8.90 17.05 -21.89
CA GLU A 478 -9.25 15.66 -21.64
C GLU A 478 -8.84 14.82 -22.86
N VAL A 479 -8.09 13.75 -22.64
CA VAL A 479 -7.49 12.98 -23.74
C VAL A 479 -7.55 11.48 -23.48
N SER A 480 -7.78 10.71 -24.55
CA SER A 480 -7.65 9.25 -24.59
C SER A 480 -6.72 8.86 -25.74
N PHE A 481 -6.29 7.60 -25.79
CA PHE A 481 -5.21 7.20 -26.68
C PHE A 481 -5.59 5.99 -27.54
N ALA A 482 -5.29 6.07 -28.84
CA ALA A 482 -5.27 4.94 -29.75
C ALA A 482 -3.93 4.92 -30.47
N VAL A 483 -3.09 3.95 -30.13
CA VAL A 483 -1.73 3.82 -30.63
C VAL A 483 -1.69 2.75 -31.71
N GLU A 484 -0.98 3.05 -32.80
CA GLU A 484 -0.68 2.14 -33.90
C GLU A 484 0.85 2.08 -34.06
N SER A 485 1.40 0.91 -34.37
CA SER A 485 2.83 0.75 -34.59
C SER A 485 3.09 -0.21 -35.75
N ASP A 486 4.14 0.07 -36.53
CA ASP A 486 4.58 -0.82 -37.62
C ASP A 486 5.30 -2.09 -37.11
N ARG A 487 5.65 -2.13 -35.82
CA ARG A 487 6.25 -3.25 -35.10
C ARG A 487 5.61 -3.43 -33.72
N PRO A 488 5.63 -4.64 -33.14
CA PRO A 488 5.16 -4.85 -31.78
C PRO A 488 5.91 -3.97 -30.77
N VAL A 489 5.17 -3.17 -30.02
CA VAL A 489 5.65 -2.31 -28.92
C VAL A 489 4.79 -2.55 -27.68
N VAL A 490 5.15 -1.96 -26.55
CA VAL A 490 4.38 -1.95 -25.31
C VAL A 490 4.09 -0.51 -24.93
N VAL A 491 2.87 -0.25 -24.44
CA VAL A 491 2.38 1.09 -24.15
C VAL A 491 1.82 1.17 -22.72
N GLU A 492 2.25 2.19 -21.99
CA GLU A 492 1.66 2.59 -20.72
C GLU A 492 1.37 4.10 -20.74
N ARG A 493 0.58 4.58 -19.78
CA ARG A 493 0.40 6.01 -19.50
C ARG A 493 0.64 6.26 -18.03
N SER A 494 1.50 7.23 -17.73
CA SER A 494 1.60 7.84 -16.40
C SER A 494 1.03 9.25 -16.39
N MET A 495 0.50 9.66 -15.25
CA MET A 495 0.00 11.01 -15.00
C MET A 495 0.49 11.43 -13.62
N TYR A 496 0.98 12.66 -13.49
CA TYR A 496 1.34 13.24 -12.20
C TYR A 496 0.60 14.55 -12.03
N PHE A 497 -0.05 14.76 -10.89
CA PHE A 497 -0.98 15.88 -10.76
C PHE A 497 -1.04 16.51 -9.37
N GLU A 498 -1.54 17.75 -9.33
CA GLU A 498 -2.09 18.42 -8.17
C GLU A 498 -3.60 18.65 -8.41
N TYR A 499 -4.45 17.92 -7.68
CA TYR A 499 -5.90 18.00 -7.81
C TYR A 499 -6.52 18.28 -6.44
N GLY A 500 -7.23 19.41 -6.30
CA GLY A 500 -7.93 19.74 -5.06
C GLY A 500 -7.03 19.87 -3.82
N GLY A 501 -5.74 20.19 -4.00
CA GLY A 501 -4.73 20.25 -2.93
C GLY A 501 -4.07 18.90 -2.59
N VAL A 502 -4.35 17.87 -3.39
CA VAL A 502 -3.71 16.55 -3.32
C VAL A 502 -2.68 16.46 -4.44
N THR A 503 -1.44 16.13 -4.11
CA THR A 503 -0.44 15.75 -5.10
C THR A 503 -0.38 14.23 -5.19
N GLU A 504 -0.31 13.66 -6.40
CA GLU A 504 -0.20 12.22 -6.62
C GLU A 504 0.22 11.92 -8.06
N GLY A 505 0.34 10.65 -8.42
CA GLY A 505 0.44 10.16 -9.78
C GLY A 505 -0.15 8.77 -9.96
N THR A 506 -0.50 8.45 -11.20
CA THR A 506 -1.13 7.18 -11.58
C THR A 506 -0.47 6.62 -12.82
N ASN A 507 -0.45 5.29 -12.92
CA ASN A 507 -0.05 4.60 -14.14
C ASN A 507 -1.13 3.61 -14.57
N SER A 508 -1.24 3.39 -15.87
CA SER A 508 -2.08 2.33 -16.44
C SER A 508 -1.41 1.69 -17.63
N THR A 509 -1.47 0.36 -17.66
CA THR A 509 -1.05 -0.41 -18.82
C THR A 509 -2.15 -0.42 -19.87
N ALA A 510 -1.79 -0.09 -21.11
CA ALA A 510 -2.75 -0.06 -22.20
C ALA A 510 -3.29 -1.46 -22.52
N THR A 511 -4.48 -1.52 -23.13
CA THR A 511 -5.03 -2.78 -23.67
C THR A 511 -4.75 -2.89 -25.17
N ASP A 512 -4.42 -4.09 -25.63
CA ASP A 512 -4.10 -4.39 -27.03
C ASP A 512 -5.34 -4.50 -27.94
N SER A 513 -6.53 -4.55 -27.34
CA SER A 513 -7.79 -4.72 -28.04
C SER A 513 -8.94 -3.97 -27.37
N LEU A 514 -9.87 -3.50 -28.19
CA LEU A 514 -11.18 -3.04 -27.75
C LEU A 514 -12.07 -4.23 -27.34
N ALA A 515 -13.10 -3.94 -26.56
CA ALA A 515 -14.13 -4.91 -26.20
C ALA A 515 -15.49 -4.23 -26.06
N ASN A 516 -16.56 -5.02 -26.12
CA ASN A 516 -17.90 -4.53 -25.82
C ASN A 516 -18.11 -4.44 -24.30
N ASP A 517 -17.63 -5.45 -23.57
CA ASP A 517 -17.89 -5.56 -22.14
C ASP A 517 -16.62 -5.27 -21.33
N TRP A 518 -16.77 -4.52 -20.25
CA TRP A 518 -15.67 -4.10 -19.37
C TRP A 518 -16.11 -4.12 -17.91
N PHE A 519 -15.19 -4.48 -17.02
CA PHE A 519 -15.50 -4.74 -15.62
C PHE A 519 -14.46 -4.17 -14.66
N LEU A 520 -14.93 -3.61 -13.55
CA LEU A 520 -14.14 -3.04 -12.45
C LEU A 520 -14.76 -3.48 -11.12
N ALA A 521 -13.96 -3.87 -10.13
CA ALA A 521 -14.41 -4.33 -8.81
C ALA A 521 -14.37 -3.25 -7.71
N GLU A 522 -13.62 -2.16 -7.93
CA GLU A 522 -13.46 -1.01 -7.05
C GLU A 522 -14.28 0.21 -7.53
N GLY A 523 -14.76 0.99 -6.56
CA GLY A 523 -15.54 2.20 -6.73
C GLY A 523 -16.10 2.66 -5.38
N TYR A 524 -15.92 3.95 -5.05
CA TYR A 524 -16.47 4.53 -3.83
C TYR A 524 -16.77 6.02 -4.00
N THR A 525 -17.95 6.45 -3.57
CA THR A 525 -18.43 7.85 -3.68
C THR A 525 -18.71 8.47 -2.30
N GLY A 526 -18.03 7.97 -1.27
CA GLY A 526 -18.11 8.56 0.07
C GLY A 526 -17.49 9.95 0.17
N PRO A 527 -17.67 10.61 1.32
CA PRO A 527 -17.04 11.89 1.58
C PRO A 527 -15.54 11.85 1.28
N GLY A 528 -15.08 12.81 0.47
CA GLY A 528 -13.68 12.94 0.09
C GLY A 528 -13.25 12.12 -1.13
N PHE A 529 -14.13 11.33 -1.75
CA PHE A 529 -13.80 10.55 -2.96
C PHE A 529 -14.53 11.08 -4.18
N ASP A 530 -13.82 11.35 -5.27
CA ASP A 530 -14.35 11.63 -6.60
C ASP A 530 -14.05 10.43 -7.51
N THR A 531 -15.08 9.73 -8.01
CA THR A 531 -14.93 8.58 -8.92
C THR A 531 -15.48 8.88 -10.31
N TYR A 532 -14.70 8.51 -11.32
CA TYR A 532 -14.99 8.72 -12.73
C TYR A 532 -14.88 7.40 -13.53
N ILE A 533 -15.82 7.18 -14.46
CA ILE A 533 -15.72 6.09 -15.45
C ILE A 533 -15.32 6.67 -16.81
N LEU A 534 -14.15 6.21 -17.24
CA LEU A 534 -13.40 6.43 -18.47
C LEU A 534 -13.98 5.73 -19.68
N LEU A 535 -14.48 6.39 -20.73
CA LEU A 535 -14.87 5.67 -21.96
C LEU A 535 -14.30 6.35 -23.21
N ALA A 536 -13.60 5.59 -24.05
CA ALA A 536 -13.14 6.08 -25.35
C ALA A 536 -13.60 5.17 -26.50
N ASN A 537 -14.01 5.82 -27.59
CA ASN A 537 -14.42 5.18 -28.83
C ASN A 537 -13.43 5.55 -29.95
N PRO A 538 -12.39 4.74 -30.18
CA PRO A 538 -11.44 4.96 -31.26
C PRO A 538 -11.94 4.46 -32.62
N THR A 539 -13.18 4.00 -32.72
CA THR A 539 -13.76 3.52 -33.97
C THR A 539 -14.31 4.67 -34.81
N GLN A 540 -14.62 4.38 -36.07
CA GLN A 540 -15.20 5.34 -37.03
C GLN A 540 -16.73 5.43 -36.95
N THR A 541 -17.37 4.72 -36.02
CA THR A 541 -18.82 4.72 -35.84
C THR A 541 -19.17 5.08 -34.41
N ASP A 542 -20.27 5.80 -34.22
CA ASP A 542 -20.77 6.10 -32.89
C ASP A 542 -21.05 4.81 -32.11
N GLN A 543 -20.62 4.80 -30.85
CA GLN A 543 -20.92 3.74 -29.90
C GLN A 543 -21.77 4.30 -28.76
N GLY A 544 -22.25 3.42 -27.91
CA GLY A 544 -22.81 3.74 -26.62
C GLY A 544 -22.47 2.64 -25.62
N ALA A 545 -22.80 2.88 -24.36
CA ALA A 545 -22.65 1.89 -23.31
C ALA A 545 -23.78 2.01 -22.29
N ASN A 546 -24.23 0.87 -21.77
CA ASN A 546 -24.98 0.78 -20.53
C ASN A 546 -23.98 0.49 -19.40
N VAL A 547 -24.01 1.30 -18.35
CA VAL A 547 -23.10 1.21 -17.21
C VAL A 547 -23.93 0.82 -15.99
N ARG A 548 -23.65 -0.35 -15.44
CA ARG A 548 -24.29 -0.90 -14.24
C ARG A 548 -23.33 -0.86 -13.06
N PHE A 549 -23.81 -0.36 -11.93
CA PHE A 549 -23.11 -0.37 -10.66
C PHE A 549 -23.69 -1.45 -9.74
N LEU A 550 -22.84 -2.32 -9.21
CA LEU A 550 -23.21 -3.41 -8.29
C LEU A 550 -22.82 -3.04 -6.86
N ARG A 551 -23.73 -3.17 -5.90
CA ARG A 551 -23.48 -2.84 -4.48
C ARG A 551 -23.32 -4.09 -3.62
N GLU A 552 -22.77 -3.93 -2.42
CA GLU A 552 -22.56 -5.05 -1.48
C GLU A 552 -23.88 -5.69 -1.04
N ASP A 553 -24.97 -4.93 -0.98
CA ASP A 553 -26.30 -5.44 -0.62
C ASP A 553 -27.04 -6.15 -1.77
N GLY A 554 -26.38 -6.32 -2.93
CA GLY A 554 -26.92 -6.95 -4.13
C GLY A 554 -27.84 -6.04 -4.95
N THR A 555 -28.01 -4.77 -4.57
CA THR A 555 -28.77 -3.81 -5.37
C THR A 555 -27.91 -3.24 -6.50
N THR A 556 -28.58 -2.78 -7.56
CA THR A 556 -27.91 -2.24 -8.75
C THR A 556 -28.44 -0.87 -9.13
N SER A 557 -27.63 -0.10 -9.86
CA SER A 557 -28.02 1.16 -10.48
C SER A 557 -27.46 1.22 -11.90
N GLU A 558 -28.17 1.84 -12.83
CA GLU A 558 -27.76 1.86 -14.24
C GLU A 558 -27.86 3.27 -14.84
N THR A 559 -26.97 3.55 -15.77
CA THR A 559 -27.02 4.71 -16.67
C THR A 559 -26.58 4.32 -18.07
N SER A 560 -26.89 5.13 -19.07
CA SER A 560 -26.44 4.91 -20.44
C SER A 560 -25.78 6.16 -21.01
N ILE A 561 -24.76 5.97 -21.83
CA ILE A 561 -24.00 7.05 -22.46
C ILE A 561 -23.77 6.77 -23.94
N SER A 562 -23.78 7.83 -24.76
CA SER A 562 -23.36 7.79 -26.15
C SER A 562 -21.94 8.36 -26.29
N ILE A 563 -21.11 7.66 -27.07
CA ILE A 563 -19.70 7.94 -27.26
C ILE A 563 -19.48 8.04 -28.78
N PRO A 564 -19.49 9.26 -29.36
CA PRO A 564 -19.34 9.43 -30.80
C PRO A 564 -18.03 8.86 -31.33
N ALA A 565 -17.97 8.62 -32.64
CA ALA A 565 -16.76 8.16 -33.32
C ALA A 565 -15.54 9.06 -33.02
N GLY A 566 -14.39 8.45 -32.74
CA GLY A 566 -13.14 9.17 -32.46
C GLY A 566 -13.17 10.04 -31.20
N CYS A 567 -14.14 9.86 -30.29
CA CYS A 567 -14.31 10.68 -29.09
C CYS A 567 -14.07 9.90 -27.81
N ARG A 568 -13.94 10.65 -26.71
CA ARG A 568 -14.03 10.15 -25.34
C ARG A 568 -15.18 10.77 -24.56
N ARG A 569 -15.57 10.12 -23.46
CA ARG A 569 -16.60 10.55 -22.51
C ARG A 569 -16.21 10.14 -21.10
N THR A 570 -16.61 10.97 -20.15
CA THR A 570 -16.47 10.73 -18.71
C THR A 570 -17.83 10.66 -18.07
N ILE A 571 -18.03 9.68 -17.19
CA ILE A 571 -19.15 9.67 -16.24
C ILE A 571 -18.60 10.03 -14.86
N THR A 572 -19.04 11.17 -14.31
CA THR A 572 -18.79 11.50 -12.90
C THR A 572 -19.79 10.75 -12.03
N VAL A 573 -19.35 9.68 -11.37
CA VAL A 573 -20.27 8.76 -10.65
C VAL A 573 -20.91 9.45 -9.46
N ASN A 574 -20.18 10.34 -8.77
CA ASN A 574 -20.67 11.15 -7.66
C ASN A 574 -21.92 11.99 -7.99
N ASN A 575 -22.14 12.31 -9.28
CA ASN A 575 -23.28 13.10 -9.73
C ASN A 575 -24.49 12.26 -10.12
N LEU A 576 -24.39 10.93 -10.05
CA LEU A 576 -25.50 10.03 -10.38
C LEU A 576 -26.42 9.86 -9.18
N ALA A 577 -27.72 10.01 -9.41
CA ALA A 577 -28.72 9.87 -8.36
C ALA A 577 -28.67 8.47 -7.71
N GLY A 578 -28.59 8.43 -6.39
CA GLY A 578 -28.53 7.20 -5.61
C GLY A 578 -27.11 6.64 -5.47
N MET A 579 -26.10 7.26 -6.10
CA MET A 579 -24.70 6.88 -5.97
C MET A 579 -23.98 7.75 -4.92
N GLU A 580 -24.68 8.33 -3.95
CA GLU A 580 -24.08 9.12 -2.88
C GLU A 580 -23.59 8.21 -1.74
N ASN A 581 -22.31 8.28 -1.38
CA ASN A 581 -21.72 7.53 -0.26
C ASN A 581 -21.93 6.00 -0.34
N VAL A 582 -21.58 5.40 -1.48
CA VAL A 582 -21.72 3.96 -1.71
C VAL A 582 -20.44 3.35 -2.25
N SER A 583 -20.15 2.12 -1.83
CA SER A 583 -19.14 1.25 -2.44
C SER A 583 -19.79 0.43 -3.55
N PHE A 584 -19.11 0.32 -4.68
CA PHE A 584 -19.66 -0.35 -5.86
C PHE A 584 -18.58 -0.98 -6.75
N ALA A 585 -19.03 -1.91 -7.59
CA ALA A 585 -18.30 -2.43 -8.74
C ALA A 585 -19.00 -1.94 -10.00
N THR A 586 -18.30 -1.88 -11.13
CA THR A 586 -18.84 -1.34 -12.39
C THR A 586 -18.78 -2.38 -13.49
N CYS A 587 -19.92 -2.61 -14.15
CA CYS A 587 -20.02 -3.39 -15.38
C CYS A 587 -20.44 -2.45 -16.51
N VAL A 588 -19.66 -2.38 -17.59
CA VAL A 588 -19.96 -1.59 -18.78
C VAL A 588 -20.26 -2.54 -19.92
N TYR A 589 -21.44 -2.37 -20.53
CA TYR A 589 -21.91 -3.15 -21.67
C TYR A 589 -22.08 -2.21 -22.88
N GLY A 590 -21.11 -2.26 -23.78
CA GLY A 590 -21.04 -1.45 -24.99
C GLY A 590 -22.02 -1.94 -26.07
N THR A 591 -22.56 -1.02 -26.85
CA THR A 591 -23.28 -1.34 -28.10
C THR A 591 -22.32 -1.73 -29.23
N GLY A 592 -21.02 -1.56 -29.00
CA GLY A 592 -19.91 -1.95 -29.86
C GLY A 592 -18.57 -1.67 -29.15
N PRO A 593 -17.44 -1.86 -29.85
CA PRO A 593 -16.14 -1.93 -29.20
C PRO A 593 -15.64 -0.56 -28.74
N ILE A 594 -15.27 -0.48 -27.46
CA ILE A 594 -14.70 0.70 -26.78
C ILE A 594 -13.54 0.27 -25.87
N VAL A 595 -12.90 1.23 -25.20
CA VAL A 595 -11.98 1.01 -24.07
C VAL A 595 -12.49 1.74 -22.83
N VAL A 596 -12.28 1.15 -21.65
CA VAL A 596 -12.79 1.66 -20.37
C VAL A 596 -11.71 1.66 -19.29
N GLU A 597 -11.64 2.74 -18.53
CA GLU A 597 -10.81 2.87 -17.32
C GLU A 597 -11.65 3.47 -16.17
N ARG A 598 -11.15 3.39 -14.94
CA ARG A 598 -11.66 4.18 -13.80
C ARG A 598 -10.55 5.12 -13.33
N ALA A 599 -10.89 6.37 -13.03
CA ALA A 599 -10.06 7.21 -12.16
C ALA A 599 -10.81 7.54 -10.88
N LYS A 600 -10.06 7.66 -9.79
CA LYS A 600 -10.60 8.06 -8.49
C LYS A 600 -9.60 8.96 -7.79
N TYR A 601 -10.06 10.07 -7.23
CA TYR A 601 -9.25 10.99 -6.42
C TYR A 601 -9.83 11.03 -5.02
N PHE A 602 -9.01 11.04 -3.99
CA PHE A 602 -9.49 10.80 -2.63
C PHE A 602 -8.74 11.53 -1.51
N LEU A 603 -9.50 11.85 -0.47
CA LEU A 603 -9.03 12.19 0.87
C LEU A 603 -9.53 11.09 1.83
N TYR A 604 -8.63 10.19 2.23
CA TYR A 604 -8.91 8.99 2.99
C TYR A 604 -8.24 9.00 4.38
N GLY A 605 -9.02 8.77 5.44
CA GLY A 605 -8.50 8.51 6.78
C GLY A 605 -7.49 9.53 7.35
N ASN A 606 -6.48 9.02 8.09
CA ASN A 606 -5.43 9.77 8.79
C ASN A 606 -4.41 10.42 7.83
N ASN A 607 -4.82 11.40 7.04
CA ASN A 607 -3.97 12.07 6.05
C ASN A 607 -3.44 11.13 4.94
N LYS A 608 -4.24 10.18 4.43
CA LYS A 608 -3.92 9.50 3.17
C LYS A 608 -4.71 10.20 2.07
N ASP A 609 -4.05 10.95 1.20
CA ASP A 609 -4.69 11.58 0.06
C ASP A 609 -4.00 11.13 -1.22
N GLY A 610 -4.75 11.02 -2.31
CA GLY A 610 -4.19 10.56 -3.56
C GLY A 610 -5.21 10.44 -4.67
N GLY A 611 -4.91 9.56 -5.59
CA GLY A 611 -5.69 9.26 -6.76
C GLY A 611 -5.14 8.03 -7.44
N GLU A 612 -6.03 7.22 -7.98
CA GLU A 612 -5.74 5.96 -8.63
C GLU A 612 -6.38 5.92 -10.01
N ASN A 613 -5.81 5.10 -10.88
CA ASN A 613 -6.41 4.74 -12.14
C ASN A 613 -6.30 3.23 -12.37
N SER A 614 -7.33 2.63 -12.96
CA SER A 614 -7.37 1.21 -13.26
C SER A 614 -7.98 0.92 -14.62
N MET A 615 -7.27 0.11 -15.42
CA MET A 615 -7.79 -0.46 -16.66
C MET A 615 -8.87 -1.50 -16.33
N ALA A 616 -10.06 -1.32 -16.91
CA ALA A 616 -11.12 -2.30 -16.74
C ALA A 616 -10.73 -3.62 -17.41
N VAL A 617 -11.18 -4.75 -16.87
CA VAL A 617 -10.92 -6.06 -17.49
C VAL A 617 -12.01 -6.40 -18.49
N LYS A 618 -11.64 -7.06 -19.59
CA LYS A 618 -12.55 -7.41 -20.71
C LYS A 618 -13.55 -8.51 -20.38
N ALA A 619 -13.29 -9.30 -19.33
CA ALA A 619 -14.15 -10.38 -18.89
C ALA A 619 -13.89 -10.77 -17.42
N PRO A 620 -14.88 -11.28 -16.69
CA PRO A 620 -14.68 -11.97 -15.43
C PRO A 620 -13.88 -13.26 -15.65
N SER A 621 -13.11 -13.69 -14.64
CA SER A 621 -12.24 -14.86 -14.70
C SER A 621 -12.49 -15.83 -13.54
N LEU A 622 -12.13 -17.09 -13.74
CA LEU A 622 -12.10 -18.11 -12.69
C LEU A 622 -10.89 -17.96 -11.76
N ALA A 623 -9.86 -17.23 -12.19
CA ALA A 623 -8.68 -16.95 -11.39
C ALA A 623 -8.16 -15.54 -11.63
N TRP A 624 -7.63 -14.92 -10.58
CA TRP A 624 -6.92 -13.65 -10.60
C TRP A 624 -5.66 -13.72 -9.75
N TYR A 625 -4.61 -13.05 -10.21
CA TYR A 625 -3.31 -13.06 -9.56
C TYR A 625 -2.77 -11.64 -9.39
N PHE A 626 -2.04 -11.45 -8.30
CA PHE A 626 -1.55 -10.18 -7.78
C PHE A 626 -0.16 -10.43 -7.18
N ALA A 627 0.90 -9.89 -7.77
CA ALA A 627 2.28 -10.01 -7.27
C ALA A 627 2.62 -9.00 -6.16
N GLU A 628 1.93 -7.86 -6.16
CA GLU A 628 2.01 -6.81 -5.17
C GLU A 628 0.98 -6.96 -4.03
N GLY A 629 1.27 -6.28 -2.94
CA GLY A 629 0.52 -6.25 -1.69
C GLY A 629 1.48 -6.06 -0.54
N CYS A 630 1.11 -5.18 0.40
CA CYS A 630 1.92 -4.90 1.57
C CYS A 630 0.99 -4.55 2.73
N THR A 631 1.21 -5.14 3.90
CA THR A 631 0.40 -4.93 5.11
C THR A 631 1.25 -4.53 6.32
N ARG A 632 2.48 -4.07 6.07
CA ARG A 632 3.47 -3.70 7.10
C ARG A 632 3.74 -2.22 7.12
#